data_AF-A0A9D9VAD0-F1
#
_entry.id   AF-A0A9D9VAD0-F1
#
_cell.length_a   1.000
_cell.length_b   1.000
_cell.length_c   1.000
_cell.angle_alpha   90.00
_cell.angle_beta   90.00
_cell.angle_gamma   90.00
#
_symmetry.space_group_name_H-M   'P 1'
#
loop_
_entity.id
_entity.type
_entity.pdbx_description
1 polymer ?
#
loop_
_entity_poly.entity_id
_entity_poly.type
_entity_poly.pdbx_seq_one_letter_code
_entity_poly.pdbx_strand_id
1 'polypeptide(L)'
;MKKLLGVFCFFLSISSAWAFSSDNFPDSFSIKNIKKFKGSTQLVSNQKVIGSLIMAPHKLGTYYFYDANHQHQITVAFKDFSSISSMFTFEVYDSQKTVLGSLHTFMNPVSKQVVIFELFDTDNKKPIISAKSNLFGTKHTIYLGETPNIYMKYSAPVLAELTRPLFTWSRDTEVSIKDKSGIFSRIEPNLFAAALAVYCSQRDLAVDADPFSKKTTSPKGLKNTPKLPQSPRFSVQHGASEHQLKMAADILNQRYSQVYDDTHLSEEEKIKQFVGFSQALIDSHTLTASEEKAVMQFINQRAPNL
;
A
#
# COMPACT_ATOMS: atom_id res chain seq x y z
N MET A 1 -4.20 -30.45 -58.67
CA MET A 1 -3.71 -29.15 -58.22
C MET A 1 -4.53 -28.68 -57.01
N LYS A 2 -3.85 -28.12 -56.00
CA LYS A 2 -4.37 -27.41 -54.80
C LYS A 2 -5.01 -28.25 -53.68
N LYS A 3 -4.18 -29.06 -53.00
CA LYS A 3 -4.30 -29.38 -51.57
C LYS A 3 -3.10 -28.75 -50.85
N LEU A 4 -3.16 -27.46 -50.54
CA LEU A 4 -2.09 -26.76 -49.80
C LEU A 4 -2.59 -25.40 -49.29
N LEU A 5 -3.74 -25.39 -48.61
CA LEU A 5 -4.31 -24.17 -48.02
C LEU A 5 -4.71 -24.32 -46.54
N GLY A 6 -4.30 -25.41 -45.88
CA GLY A 6 -4.74 -25.73 -44.51
C GLY A 6 -3.67 -25.61 -43.42
N VAL A 7 -2.39 -25.42 -43.77
CA VAL A 7 -1.28 -25.50 -42.80
C VAL A 7 -0.70 -24.13 -42.43
N PHE A 8 -1.05 -23.06 -43.16
CA PHE A 8 -0.47 -21.74 -42.92
C PHE A 8 -1.22 -20.87 -41.88
N CYS A 9 -2.42 -21.27 -41.46
CA CYS A 9 -3.20 -20.52 -40.45
C CYS A 9 -2.96 -20.97 -39.00
N PHE A 10 -2.17 -22.03 -38.76
CA PHE A 10 -1.88 -22.51 -37.41
C PHE A 10 -0.57 -21.93 -36.82
N PHE A 11 0.23 -21.23 -37.62
CA PHE A 11 1.52 -20.66 -37.21
C PHE A 11 1.49 -19.15 -36.91
N LEU A 12 0.35 -18.47 -37.10
CA LEU A 12 0.23 -17.02 -36.87
C LEU A 12 -0.54 -16.62 -35.60
N SER A 13 -0.99 -17.60 -34.80
CA SER A 13 -1.54 -17.36 -33.47
C SER A 13 -0.51 -17.61 -32.36
N ILE A 14 0.76 -17.29 -32.62
CA ILE A 14 1.69 -16.93 -31.54
C ILE A 14 1.36 -15.48 -31.19
N SER A 15 0.22 -15.31 -30.53
CA SER A 15 -0.03 -14.13 -29.71
C SER A 15 1.14 -14.09 -28.75
N SER A 16 2.13 -13.26 -29.05
CA SER A 16 3.21 -12.95 -28.14
C SER A 16 2.52 -12.23 -26.98
N ALA A 17 2.10 -13.01 -25.99
CA ALA A 17 1.93 -12.53 -24.65
C ALA A 17 3.33 -12.09 -24.23
N TRP A 18 3.63 -10.81 -24.43
CA TRP A 18 4.77 -10.18 -23.77
C TRP A 18 4.41 -10.13 -22.29
N ALA A 19 4.48 -11.30 -21.64
CA ALA A 19 4.74 -11.35 -20.21
C ALA A 19 6.00 -10.52 -20.02
N PHE A 20 6.02 -9.63 -19.03
CA PHE A 20 7.22 -8.89 -18.70
C PHE A 20 8.37 -9.87 -18.56
N SER A 21 9.32 -9.87 -19.50
CA SER A 21 10.63 -10.44 -19.19
C SER A 21 11.20 -9.60 -18.05
N SER A 22 11.94 -10.23 -17.14
CA SER A 22 12.63 -9.57 -16.03
C SER A 22 13.40 -8.32 -16.49
N ASP A 23 13.93 -8.36 -17.71
CA ASP A 23 14.76 -7.30 -18.31
C ASP A 23 13.95 -6.06 -18.74
N ASN A 24 12.65 -6.22 -19.01
CA ASN A 24 11.77 -5.15 -19.49
C ASN A 24 10.95 -4.48 -18.38
N PHE A 25 10.99 -4.99 -17.14
CA PHE A 25 10.32 -4.35 -16.02
C PHE A 25 11.01 -3.02 -15.67
N PRO A 26 10.29 -1.91 -15.42
CA PRO A 26 10.94 -0.61 -15.21
C PRO A 26 11.64 -0.50 -13.85
N ASP A 27 12.74 0.28 -13.78
CA ASP A 27 13.42 0.60 -12.51
C ASP A 27 12.60 1.51 -11.60
N SER A 28 11.66 2.27 -12.19
CA SER A 28 10.73 3.11 -11.46
C SER A 28 9.37 3.20 -12.15
N PHE A 29 8.33 3.28 -11.33
CA PHE A 29 6.96 3.45 -11.77
C PHE A 29 6.10 3.99 -10.64
N SER A 30 4.90 4.45 -10.98
CA SER A 30 3.92 4.96 -10.03
C SER A 30 2.74 4.00 -9.92
N ILE A 31 2.24 3.76 -8.72
CA ILE A 31 0.96 3.08 -8.46
C ILE A 31 -0.05 4.17 -8.15
N LYS A 32 -1.07 4.30 -9.00
CA LYS A 32 -2.06 5.38 -8.92
C LYS A 32 -3.46 4.84 -8.73
N ASN A 33 -4.28 5.53 -7.95
CA ASN A 33 -5.68 5.15 -7.80
C ASN A 33 -6.47 5.43 -9.08
N ILE A 34 -7.32 4.49 -9.49
CA ILE A 34 -8.26 4.69 -10.60
C ILE A 34 -9.52 5.35 -10.06
N LYS A 35 -9.69 6.66 -10.30
CA LYS A 35 -10.80 7.47 -9.75
C LYS A 35 -12.20 6.89 -10.00
N LYS A 36 -12.38 6.13 -11.09
CA LYS A 36 -13.68 5.55 -11.47
C LYS A 36 -14.01 4.26 -10.73
N PHE A 37 -13.03 3.58 -10.13
CA PHE A 37 -13.21 2.26 -9.53
C PHE A 37 -12.58 2.25 -8.13
N LYS A 38 -13.42 2.24 -7.08
CA LYS A 38 -12.97 2.15 -5.67
C LYS A 38 -12.07 0.92 -5.50
N GLY A 39 -10.99 1.07 -4.73
CA GLY A 39 -10.03 -0.01 -4.48
C GLY A 39 -9.20 -0.47 -5.69
N SER A 40 -9.34 0.16 -6.87
CA SER A 40 -8.58 -0.23 -8.06
C SER A 40 -7.40 0.71 -8.29
N THR A 41 -6.27 0.15 -8.73
CA THR A 41 -5.02 0.88 -8.95
C THR A 41 -4.45 0.56 -10.33
N GLN A 42 -3.69 1.50 -10.87
CA GLN A 42 -2.95 1.35 -12.12
C GLN A 42 -1.47 1.57 -11.86
N LEU A 43 -0.64 0.78 -12.50
CA LEU A 43 0.81 0.94 -12.51
C LEU A 43 1.18 1.72 -13.76
N VAL A 44 1.89 2.83 -13.60
CA VAL A 44 2.23 3.75 -14.69
C VAL A 44 3.72 4.06 -14.67
N SER A 45 4.42 3.76 -15.77
CA SER A 45 5.81 4.13 -16.01
C SER A 45 5.91 4.94 -17.29
N ASN A 46 6.63 6.07 -17.27
CA ASN A 46 6.77 6.96 -18.43
C ASN A 46 5.42 7.32 -19.09
N GLN A 47 4.42 7.64 -18.27
CA GLN A 47 3.04 7.94 -18.68
C GLN A 47 2.28 6.79 -19.38
N LYS A 48 2.87 5.59 -19.47
CA LYS A 48 2.22 4.39 -20.00
C LYS A 48 1.77 3.48 -18.88
N VAL A 49 0.57 2.92 -19.01
CA VAL A 49 0.07 1.88 -18.10
C VAL A 49 0.85 0.60 -18.37
N ILE A 50 1.49 0.07 -17.33
CA ILE A 50 2.24 -1.20 -17.36
C ILE A 50 1.49 -2.35 -16.69
N GLY A 51 0.43 -2.03 -15.94
CA GLY A 51 -0.45 -3.01 -15.33
C GLY A 51 -1.61 -2.34 -14.59
N SER A 52 -2.65 -3.09 -14.27
CA SER A 52 -3.83 -2.59 -13.57
C SER A 52 -4.38 -3.64 -12.62
N LEU A 53 -4.61 -3.23 -11.36
CA LEU A 53 -5.32 -4.03 -10.37
C LEU A 53 -6.76 -3.54 -10.28
N ILE A 54 -7.69 -4.40 -10.67
CA ILE A 54 -9.12 -4.10 -10.69
C ILE A 54 -9.82 -4.97 -9.65
N MET A 55 -10.63 -4.36 -8.78
CA MET A 55 -11.46 -5.11 -7.85
C MET A 55 -12.52 -5.89 -8.62
N ALA A 56 -12.65 -7.18 -8.32
CA ALA A 56 -13.63 -8.03 -8.95
C ALA A 56 -15.06 -7.56 -8.62
N PRO A 57 -15.95 -7.47 -9.62
CA PRO A 57 -17.32 -7.09 -9.37
C PRO A 57 -18.00 -8.13 -8.48
N HIS A 58 -18.72 -7.67 -7.47
CA HIS A 58 -19.49 -8.52 -6.53
C HIS A 58 -18.67 -9.54 -5.72
N LYS A 59 -17.35 -9.40 -5.65
CA LYS A 59 -16.47 -10.23 -4.81
C LYS A 59 -15.60 -9.35 -3.93
N LEU A 60 -15.99 -9.22 -2.66
CA LEU A 60 -15.25 -8.41 -1.69
C LEU A 60 -13.82 -8.92 -1.54
N GLY A 61 -12.86 -7.99 -1.66
CA GLY A 61 -11.44 -8.27 -1.46
C GLY A 61 -10.81 -9.23 -2.48
N THR A 62 -11.48 -9.49 -3.61
CA THR A 62 -10.87 -10.17 -4.76
C THR A 62 -10.45 -9.14 -5.80
N TYR A 63 -9.25 -9.31 -6.33
CA TYR A 63 -8.65 -8.43 -7.33
C TYR A 63 -8.12 -9.23 -8.51
N TYR A 64 -8.27 -8.64 -9.69
CA TYR A 64 -7.69 -9.13 -10.94
C TYR A 64 -6.59 -8.18 -11.37
N PHE A 65 -5.38 -8.71 -11.54
CA PHE A 65 -4.27 -7.99 -12.12
C PHE A 65 -4.21 -8.25 -13.62
N TYR A 66 -4.21 -7.17 -14.38
CA TYR A 66 -4.07 -7.17 -15.83
C TYR A 66 -2.73 -6.53 -16.21
N ASP A 67 -2.09 -7.06 -17.24
CA ASP A 67 -0.88 -6.47 -17.81
C ASP A 67 -1.16 -5.23 -18.69
N ALA A 68 -0.12 -4.68 -19.31
CA ALA A 68 -0.22 -3.56 -20.24
C ALA A 68 -1.16 -3.82 -21.44
N ASN A 69 -1.29 -5.08 -21.85
CA ASN A 69 -2.16 -5.53 -22.95
C ASN A 69 -3.58 -5.86 -22.47
N HIS A 70 -3.90 -5.55 -21.20
CA HIS A 70 -5.18 -5.86 -20.56
C HIS A 70 -5.49 -7.37 -20.52
N GLN A 71 -4.46 -8.22 -20.53
CA GLN A 71 -4.62 -9.66 -20.31
C GLN A 71 -4.54 -9.96 -18.83
N HIS A 72 -5.46 -10.79 -18.34
CA HIS A 72 -5.48 -11.20 -16.93
C HIS A 72 -4.30 -12.13 -16.62
N GLN A 73 -3.49 -11.76 -15.64
CA GLN A 73 -2.28 -12.51 -15.26
C GLN A 73 -2.40 -13.15 -13.87
N ILE A 74 -2.89 -12.39 -12.88
CA ILE A 74 -2.91 -12.82 -11.47
C ILE A 74 -4.28 -12.51 -10.85
N THR A 75 -4.83 -13.45 -10.10
CA THR A 75 -5.96 -13.22 -9.19
C THR A 75 -5.46 -13.18 -7.75
N VAL A 76 -5.84 -12.16 -6.99
CA VAL A 76 -5.59 -12.09 -5.54
C VAL A 76 -6.94 -12.13 -4.83
N ALA A 77 -7.23 -13.19 -4.10
CA ALA A 77 -8.54 -13.38 -3.47
C ALA A 77 -8.44 -13.33 -1.94
N PHE A 78 -9.22 -12.45 -1.32
CA PHE A 78 -9.38 -12.43 0.12
C PHE A 78 -9.85 -13.79 0.65
N LYS A 79 -9.13 -14.29 1.66
CA LYS A 79 -9.37 -15.60 2.28
C LYS A 79 -9.96 -15.44 3.66
N ASP A 80 -9.28 -14.72 4.55
CA ASP A 80 -9.74 -14.50 5.92
C ASP A 80 -9.11 -13.26 6.58
N PHE A 81 -9.66 -12.91 7.74
CA PHE A 81 -9.13 -11.88 8.63
C PHE A 81 -8.96 -12.44 10.04
N SER A 82 -7.76 -12.33 10.59
CA SER A 82 -7.44 -12.63 11.98
C SER A 82 -7.49 -11.36 12.81
N SER A 83 -8.48 -11.25 13.70
CA SER A 83 -8.60 -10.13 14.63
C SER A 83 -7.49 -10.09 15.68
N ILE A 84 -6.93 -11.25 16.04
CA ILE A 84 -5.86 -11.38 17.04
C ILE A 84 -4.57 -10.73 16.53
N SER A 85 -4.19 -11.04 15.28
CA SER A 85 -2.99 -10.49 14.65
C SER A 85 -3.24 -9.25 13.81
N SER A 86 -4.51 -8.80 13.70
CA SER A 86 -4.94 -7.72 12.78
C SER A 86 -4.43 -7.96 11.35
N MET A 87 -4.54 -9.21 10.90
CA MET A 87 -3.96 -9.70 9.65
C MET A 87 -5.05 -10.07 8.65
N PHE A 88 -4.95 -9.55 7.43
CA PHE A 88 -5.72 -10.07 6.29
C PHE A 88 -4.87 -11.06 5.51
N THR A 89 -5.49 -12.17 5.14
CA THR A 89 -4.90 -13.20 4.29
C THR A 89 -5.56 -13.16 2.91
N PHE A 90 -4.75 -13.16 1.87
CA PHE A 90 -5.19 -13.36 0.50
C PHE A 90 -4.49 -14.59 -0.07
N GLU A 91 -5.21 -15.37 -0.87
CA GLU A 91 -4.63 -16.42 -1.70
C GLU A 91 -4.37 -15.87 -3.09
N VAL A 92 -3.21 -16.19 -3.65
CA VAL A 92 -2.78 -15.68 -4.96
C VAL A 92 -2.80 -16.80 -5.97
N TYR A 93 -3.40 -16.54 -7.13
CA TYR A 93 -3.55 -17.50 -8.22
C TYR A 93 -3.01 -16.93 -9.52
N ASP A 94 -2.50 -17.80 -10.38
CA ASP A 94 -2.20 -17.47 -11.77
C ASP A 94 -3.49 -17.33 -12.62
N SER A 95 -3.31 -17.03 -13.91
CA SER A 95 -4.41 -16.92 -14.87
C SER A 95 -5.18 -18.24 -15.11
N GLN A 96 -4.56 -19.38 -14.79
CA GLN A 96 -5.08 -20.73 -14.89
C GLN A 96 -5.74 -21.22 -13.59
N LYS A 97 -5.77 -20.38 -12.54
CA LYS A 97 -6.28 -20.67 -11.19
C LYS A 97 -5.41 -21.65 -10.37
N THR A 98 -4.14 -21.80 -10.73
CA THR A 98 -3.15 -22.48 -9.88
C THR A 98 -2.76 -21.57 -8.73
N VAL A 99 -2.69 -22.10 -7.51
CA VAL A 99 -2.22 -21.34 -6.34
C VAL A 99 -0.71 -21.07 -6.48
N LEU A 100 -0.33 -19.80 -6.41
CA LEU A 100 1.07 -19.34 -6.42
C LEU A 100 1.61 -19.09 -5.01
N GLY A 101 0.72 -18.90 -4.03
CA GLY A 101 1.10 -18.63 -2.64
C GLY A 101 0.04 -17.83 -1.89
N SER A 102 0.46 -17.19 -0.80
CA SER A 102 -0.41 -16.31 -0.02
C SER A 102 0.21 -14.93 0.20
N LEU A 103 -0.67 -13.98 0.43
CA LEU A 103 -0.30 -12.62 0.79
C LEU A 103 -0.90 -12.28 2.14
N HIS A 104 -0.04 -11.90 3.08
CA HIS A 104 -0.45 -11.45 4.40
C HIS A 104 -0.22 -9.95 4.53
N THR A 105 -1.22 -9.23 5.04
CA THR A 105 -1.07 -7.81 5.35
C THR A 105 -1.48 -7.55 6.79
N PHE A 106 -0.61 -6.89 7.54
CA PHE A 106 -0.81 -6.59 8.94
C PHE A 106 -1.15 -5.11 9.10
N MET A 107 -2.23 -4.84 9.81
CA MET A 107 -2.63 -3.50 10.15
C MET A 107 -2.13 -3.10 11.53
N ASN A 108 -1.77 -1.83 11.66
CA ASN A 108 -1.70 -1.21 12.97
C ASN A 108 -3.13 -1.12 13.55
N PRO A 109 -3.40 -1.70 14.73
CA PRO A 109 -4.75 -1.75 15.29
C PRO A 109 -5.31 -0.36 15.65
N VAL A 110 -4.42 0.61 15.89
CA VAL A 110 -4.76 2.01 16.25
C VAL A 110 -4.97 2.85 14.99
N SER A 111 -3.97 2.92 14.10
CA SER A 111 -4.05 3.79 12.91
C SER A 111 -4.84 3.18 11.74
N LYS A 112 -5.15 1.88 11.80
CA LYS A 112 -5.73 1.09 10.71
C LYS A 112 -4.91 1.12 9.41
N GLN A 113 -3.66 1.60 9.47
CA GLN A 113 -2.75 1.60 8.34
C GLN A 113 -2.11 0.22 8.21
N VAL A 114 -1.95 -0.25 6.97
CA VAL A 114 -1.17 -1.46 6.71
C VAL A 114 0.30 -1.15 6.96
N VAL A 115 0.91 -1.84 7.92
CA VAL A 115 2.29 -1.59 8.38
C VAL A 115 3.27 -2.64 7.87
N ILE A 116 2.79 -3.86 7.68
CA ILE A 116 3.60 -4.97 7.16
C ILE A 116 2.82 -5.66 6.06
N PHE A 117 3.55 -6.10 5.05
CA PHE A 117 3.04 -6.96 3.99
C PHE A 117 4.05 -8.08 3.75
N GLU A 118 3.59 -9.29 3.53
CA GLU A 118 4.44 -10.46 3.34
C GLU A 118 3.85 -11.35 2.24
N LEU A 119 4.67 -11.68 1.25
CA LEU A 119 4.31 -12.60 0.18
C LEU A 119 4.99 -13.93 0.45
N PHE A 120 4.22 -15.01 0.52
CA PHE A 120 4.68 -16.37 0.75
C PHE A 120 4.56 -17.19 -0.52
N ASP A 121 5.44 -18.18 -0.66
CA ASP A 121 5.26 -19.27 -1.64
C ASP A 121 4.17 -20.23 -1.16
N THR A 122 3.79 -21.18 -2.00
CA THR A 122 2.85 -22.27 -1.76
C THR A 122 3.08 -23.05 -0.46
N ASP A 123 4.31 -23.12 0.05
CA ASP A 123 4.62 -23.81 1.30
C ASP A 123 4.24 -23.02 2.57
N ASN A 124 3.96 -21.71 2.43
CA ASN A 124 3.66 -20.77 3.51
C ASN A 124 4.64 -20.78 4.70
N LYS A 125 5.87 -21.25 4.52
CA LYS A 125 6.84 -21.37 5.64
C LYS A 125 7.63 -20.11 5.87
N LYS A 126 8.07 -19.46 4.79
CA LYS A 126 8.87 -18.23 4.84
C LYS A 126 8.40 -17.24 3.79
N PRO A 127 8.38 -15.94 4.12
CA PRO A 127 8.08 -14.93 3.13
C PRO A 127 9.19 -14.91 2.07
N ILE A 128 8.80 -14.80 0.81
CA ILE A 128 9.69 -14.54 -0.33
C ILE A 128 10.13 -13.08 -0.27
N ILE A 129 9.19 -12.17 -0.02
CA ILE A 129 9.43 -10.76 0.25
C ILE A 129 8.55 -10.27 1.39
N SER A 130 9.04 -9.23 2.05
CA SER A 130 8.30 -8.50 3.05
C SER A 130 8.42 -7.00 2.82
N ALA A 131 7.39 -6.25 3.21
CA ALA A 131 7.36 -4.81 3.16
C ALA A 131 7.13 -4.28 4.57
N LYS A 132 7.87 -3.26 4.95
CA LYS A 132 7.66 -2.55 6.22
C LYS A 132 7.47 -1.07 5.97
N SER A 133 6.41 -0.53 6.55
CA SER A 133 6.12 0.90 6.58
C SER A 133 6.97 1.63 7.63
N ASN A 134 7.35 2.86 7.34
CA ASN A 134 7.72 3.83 8.36
C ASN A 134 6.48 4.21 9.21
N LEU A 135 6.70 4.98 10.28
CA LEU A 135 5.65 5.35 11.24
C LEU A 135 4.44 6.06 10.61
N PHE A 136 4.61 6.73 9.47
CA PHE A 136 3.60 7.60 8.85
C PHE A 136 2.95 7.01 7.58
N GLY A 137 3.37 5.82 7.15
CA GLY A 137 2.89 5.23 5.90
C GLY A 137 3.31 6.02 4.66
N THR A 138 4.45 6.71 4.72
CA THR A 138 4.97 7.55 3.62
C THR A 138 6.13 6.90 2.92
N LYS A 139 6.87 6.02 3.61
CA LYS A 139 7.89 5.18 3.02
C LYS A 139 7.65 3.73 3.42
N HIS A 140 7.65 2.84 2.44
CA HIS A 140 7.64 1.40 2.66
C HIS A 140 8.86 0.79 2.01
N THR A 141 9.61 0.01 2.77
CA THR A 141 10.81 -0.66 2.28
C THR A 141 10.48 -2.13 2.04
N ILE A 142 10.78 -2.62 0.84
CA ILE A 142 10.62 -4.02 0.46
C ILE A 142 11.95 -4.74 0.66
N TYR A 143 11.93 -5.81 1.43
CA TYR A 143 13.07 -6.65 1.74
C TYR A 143 12.94 -8.02 1.09
N LEU A 144 14.08 -8.64 0.80
CA LEU A 144 14.13 -10.05 0.49
C LEU A 144 13.92 -10.86 1.76
N GLY A 145 12.97 -11.79 1.74
CA GLY A 145 12.68 -12.65 2.87
C GLY A 145 11.88 -11.97 3.99
N GLU A 146 12.20 -12.32 5.23
CA GLU A 146 11.53 -11.83 6.44
C GLU A 146 11.86 -10.37 6.75
N THR A 147 10.90 -9.68 7.37
CA THR A 147 11.09 -8.29 7.79
C THR A 147 12.22 -8.21 8.82
N PRO A 148 13.25 -7.36 8.62
CA PRO A 148 14.30 -7.18 9.62
C PRO A 148 13.71 -6.76 10.96
N ASN A 149 14.00 -7.55 12.00
CA ASN A 149 13.72 -7.15 13.37
C ASN A 149 14.91 -6.36 13.95
N ILE A 150 14.65 -5.57 14.99
CA ILE A 150 15.68 -4.74 15.66
C ILE A 150 16.84 -5.54 16.27
N TYR A 151 16.70 -6.86 16.37
CA TYR A 151 17.68 -7.78 16.95
C TYR A 151 18.50 -8.53 15.89
N MET A 152 18.21 -8.36 14.60
CA MET A 152 18.95 -8.97 13.51
C MET A 152 20.25 -8.18 13.27
N LYS A 153 21.38 -8.86 13.42
CA LYS A 153 22.72 -8.30 13.12
C LYS A 153 22.95 -8.02 11.63
N TYR A 154 22.11 -8.56 10.75
CA TYR A 154 22.22 -8.38 9.30
C TYR A 154 20.96 -7.70 8.77
N SER A 155 21.13 -6.60 8.04
CA SER A 155 20.06 -5.98 7.28
C SER A 155 19.68 -6.87 6.10
N ALA A 156 18.43 -7.31 6.02
CA ALA A 156 17.94 -8.00 4.84
C ALA A 156 18.14 -7.11 3.59
N PRO A 157 18.50 -7.69 2.43
CA PRO A 157 18.67 -6.93 1.18
C PRO A 157 17.40 -6.13 0.86
N VAL A 158 17.57 -4.83 0.59
CA VAL A 158 16.48 -3.96 0.14
C VAL A 158 16.29 -4.15 -1.35
N LEU A 159 15.09 -4.57 -1.74
CA LEU A 159 14.73 -4.86 -3.12
C LEU A 159 14.08 -3.67 -3.82
N ALA A 160 13.20 -2.97 -3.12
CA ALA A 160 12.48 -1.82 -3.64
C ALA A 160 12.04 -0.88 -2.52
N GLU A 161 11.71 0.35 -2.88
CA GLU A 161 11.15 1.35 -1.98
C GLU A 161 9.89 1.96 -2.59
N LEU A 162 8.85 2.07 -1.78
CA LEU A 162 7.63 2.78 -2.12
C LEU A 162 7.61 4.07 -1.32
N THR A 163 7.43 5.20 -1.99
CA THR A 163 7.49 6.53 -1.39
C THR A 163 6.28 7.35 -1.75
N ARG A 164 5.86 8.18 -0.80
CA ARG A 164 4.73 9.09 -0.90
C ARG A 164 5.11 10.40 -0.22
N PRO A 165 4.71 11.56 -0.77
CA PRO A 165 4.89 12.82 -0.07
C PRO A 165 4.24 12.78 1.33
N LEU A 166 4.87 13.44 2.30
CA LEU A 166 4.34 13.57 3.67
C LEU A 166 2.98 14.30 3.68
N PHE A 167 2.88 15.38 2.90
CA PHE A 167 1.67 16.19 2.76
C PHE A 167 0.92 15.84 1.47
N THR A 168 0.36 14.63 1.41
CA THR A 168 -0.59 14.33 0.34
C THR A 168 -1.80 13.57 0.84
N TRP A 169 -2.96 14.01 0.34
CA TRP A 169 -4.19 13.23 0.39
C TRP A 169 -4.18 12.12 -0.67
N SER A 170 -3.41 12.29 -1.75
CA SER A 170 -3.32 11.30 -2.82
C SER A 170 -2.79 9.98 -2.30
N ARG A 171 -3.34 8.88 -2.80
CA ARG A 171 -2.83 7.52 -2.55
C ARG A 171 -1.82 7.02 -3.55
N ASP A 172 -1.48 7.89 -4.49
CA ASP A 172 -0.47 7.61 -5.46
C ASP A 172 0.88 7.40 -4.76
N THR A 173 1.59 6.39 -5.23
CA THR A 173 2.83 5.90 -4.62
C THR A 173 3.87 5.76 -5.72
N GLU A 174 5.05 6.31 -5.49
CA GLU A 174 6.18 6.14 -6.38
C GLU A 174 7.01 4.94 -5.92
N VAL A 175 7.35 4.07 -6.86
CA VAL A 175 8.11 2.85 -6.64
C VAL A 175 9.49 2.99 -7.29
N SER A 176 10.53 2.71 -6.52
CA SER A 176 11.92 2.63 -6.99
C SER A 176 12.45 1.23 -6.72
N ILE A 177 12.82 0.51 -7.78
CA ILE A 177 13.47 -0.79 -7.69
C ILE A 177 14.96 -0.57 -7.43
N LYS A 178 15.50 -1.23 -6.40
CA LYS A 178 16.91 -1.14 -6.01
C LYS A 178 17.71 -2.35 -6.50
N ASP A 179 17.08 -3.52 -6.53
CA ASP A 179 17.71 -4.77 -6.98
C ASP A 179 16.71 -5.63 -7.78
N LYS A 180 16.62 -5.36 -9.10
CA LYS A 180 15.79 -6.17 -10.01
C LYS A 180 16.22 -7.63 -10.05
N SER A 181 17.52 -7.90 -10.00
CA SER A 181 18.07 -9.25 -10.10
C SER A 181 17.71 -10.10 -8.89
N GLY A 182 17.76 -9.51 -7.69
CA GLY A 182 17.31 -10.13 -6.44
C GLY A 182 15.82 -10.40 -6.41
N ILE A 183 14.99 -9.54 -7.02
CA ILE A 183 13.54 -9.75 -7.13
C ILE A 183 13.22 -10.87 -8.14
N PHE A 184 13.62 -10.68 -9.40
CA PHE A 184 13.14 -11.49 -10.52
C PHE A 184 13.86 -12.84 -10.67
N SER A 185 14.88 -13.10 -9.87
CA SER A 185 15.40 -14.46 -9.68
C SER A 185 14.48 -15.36 -8.85
N ARG A 186 13.46 -14.79 -8.18
CA ARG A 186 12.60 -15.52 -7.22
C ARG A 186 11.11 -15.25 -7.40
N ILE A 187 10.73 -14.10 -7.92
CA ILE A 187 9.34 -13.67 -8.07
C ILE A 187 9.09 -13.29 -9.53
N GLU A 188 8.00 -13.82 -10.09
CA GLU A 188 7.55 -13.44 -11.42
C GLU A 188 7.11 -11.95 -11.44
N PRO A 189 7.47 -11.15 -12.46
CA PRO A 189 7.22 -9.70 -12.46
C PRO A 189 5.75 -9.29 -12.25
N ASN A 190 4.78 -9.99 -12.85
CA ASN A 190 3.36 -9.69 -12.65
C ASN A 190 2.89 -10.03 -11.23
N LEU A 191 3.39 -11.11 -10.64
CA LEU A 191 3.15 -11.43 -9.23
C LEU A 191 3.69 -10.33 -8.32
N PHE A 192 4.92 -9.86 -8.54
CA PHE A 192 5.49 -8.74 -7.79
C PHE A 192 4.67 -7.45 -7.95
N ALA A 193 4.29 -7.12 -9.18
CA ALA A 193 3.47 -5.96 -9.50
C ALA A 193 2.09 -6.02 -8.83
N ALA A 194 1.40 -7.17 -8.91
CA ALA A 194 0.11 -7.41 -8.28
C ALA A 194 0.20 -7.30 -6.76
N ALA A 195 1.23 -7.88 -6.15
CA ALA A 195 1.55 -7.78 -4.73
C ALA A 195 1.61 -6.31 -4.27
N LEU A 196 2.43 -5.50 -4.93
CA LEU A 196 2.58 -4.07 -4.59
C LEU A 196 1.29 -3.28 -4.83
N ALA A 197 0.57 -3.57 -5.92
CA ALA A 197 -0.69 -2.92 -6.24
C ALA A 197 -1.74 -3.19 -5.15
N VAL A 198 -1.84 -4.45 -4.71
CA VAL A 198 -2.75 -4.86 -3.64
C VAL A 198 -2.36 -4.14 -2.37
N TYR A 199 -1.09 -4.18 -1.96
CA TYR A 199 -0.59 -3.48 -0.78
C TYR A 199 -1.00 -2.00 -0.74
N CYS A 200 -0.87 -1.29 -1.86
CA CYS A 200 -1.24 0.12 -1.97
C CYS A 200 -2.78 0.33 -1.95
N SER A 201 -3.56 -0.64 -2.40
CA SER A 201 -5.04 -0.58 -2.45
C SER A 201 -5.73 -0.88 -1.10
N GLN A 202 -5.07 -1.61 -0.19
CA GLN A 202 -5.68 -2.22 1.01
C GLN A 202 -6.25 -1.25 2.06
N ARG A 203 -6.02 0.07 1.95
CA ARG A 203 -6.57 1.02 2.93
C ARG A 203 -8.12 1.08 2.89
N ASP A 204 -8.76 0.71 1.79
CA ASP A 204 -10.23 0.66 1.71
C ASP A 204 -10.81 -0.60 2.39
N LEU A 205 -10.10 -1.73 2.35
CA LEU A 205 -10.55 -2.97 3.02
C LEU A 205 -10.44 -2.88 4.55
N ALA A 206 -9.49 -2.10 5.07
CA ALA A 206 -9.40 -1.76 6.49
C ALA A 206 -10.59 -0.91 7.01
N VAL A 207 -11.28 -0.21 6.11
CA VAL A 207 -12.44 0.65 6.40
C VAL A 207 -13.75 -0.11 6.14
N ASP A 208 -13.77 -1.02 5.16
CA ASP A 208 -14.94 -1.81 4.78
C ASP A 208 -15.05 -3.15 5.55
N ALA A 209 -14.01 -3.56 6.30
CA ALA A 209 -14.10 -4.67 7.26
C ALA A 209 -14.93 -4.22 8.47
N ASP A 210 -16.24 -4.39 8.39
CA ASP A 210 -17.19 -4.14 9.48
C ASP A 210 -16.74 -4.89 10.75
N PRO A 211 -16.23 -4.20 11.81
CA PRO A 211 -15.76 -4.88 13.00
C PRO A 211 -16.93 -5.32 13.90
N PHE A 212 -18.17 -4.97 13.57
CA PHE A 212 -19.31 -5.09 14.49
C PHE A 212 -20.58 -5.59 13.81
N SER A 213 -20.50 -6.77 13.19
CA SER A 213 -21.69 -7.59 12.96
C SER A 213 -21.43 -9.06 13.30
N LYS A 214 -21.20 -9.30 14.59
CA LYS A 214 -21.87 -10.36 15.39
C LYS A 214 -21.35 -10.34 16.84
N LYS A 215 -22.26 -10.00 17.75
CA LYS A 215 -22.27 -10.26 19.21
C LYS A 215 -21.02 -10.96 19.76
N THR A 216 -20.14 -10.22 20.44
CA THR A 216 -19.27 -10.80 21.47
C THR A 216 -19.12 -9.85 22.65
N THR A 217 -19.56 -10.35 23.79
CA THR A 217 -19.40 -9.83 25.15
C THR A 217 -17.97 -9.40 25.44
N SER A 218 -17.81 -8.17 25.92
CA SER A 218 -16.53 -7.60 26.36
C SER A 218 -15.86 -8.48 27.43
N PRO A 219 -14.57 -8.86 27.30
CA PRO A 219 -13.83 -9.46 28.41
C PRO A 219 -13.47 -8.38 29.42
N LYS A 220 -13.93 -8.55 30.67
CA LYS A 220 -13.43 -7.80 31.82
C LYS A 220 -12.02 -8.29 32.14
N GLY A 221 -11.00 -7.45 32.00
CA GLY A 221 -9.70 -7.69 32.64
C GLY A 221 -8.50 -7.12 31.90
N LEU A 222 -8.12 -5.90 32.26
CA LEU A 222 -6.73 -5.38 32.28
C LEU A 222 -6.79 -3.96 32.85
N LYS A 223 -6.96 -3.87 34.17
CA LYS A 223 -6.64 -2.66 34.94
C LYS A 223 -5.18 -2.80 35.34
N ASN A 224 -4.39 -1.75 35.12
CA ASN A 224 -3.02 -1.50 35.59
C ASN A 224 -1.95 -1.52 34.48
N THR A 225 -2.02 -0.51 33.61
CA THR A 225 -0.84 0.11 32.99
C THR A 225 -0.77 1.57 33.47
N PRO A 226 0.41 2.09 33.84
CA PRO A 226 0.56 3.49 34.23
C PRO A 226 0.11 4.38 33.07
N LYS A 227 -0.85 5.27 33.36
CA LYS A 227 -1.38 6.24 32.39
C LYS A 227 -0.27 7.23 32.06
N LEU A 228 0.30 7.14 30.86
CA LEU A 228 0.88 8.32 30.20
C LEU A 228 -0.19 9.43 30.17
N PRO A 229 0.19 10.71 30.32
CA PRO A 229 -0.76 11.82 30.26
C PRO A 229 -1.55 11.68 28.96
N GLN A 230 -2.86 11.51 29.09
CA GLN A 230 -3.75 11.43 27.95
C GLN A 230 -3.69 12.80 27.27
N SER A 231 -3.08 12.87 26.09
CA SER A 231 -3.34 13.96 25.16
C SER A 231 -4.87 14.07 24.99
N PRO A 232 -5.42 15.29 24.87
CA PRO A 232 -6.86 15.48 24.86
C PRO A 232 -7.48 14.63 23.75
N ARG A 233 -8.19 13.58 24.15
CA ARG A 233 -9.03 12.79 23.25
C ARG A 233 -10.20 13.68 22.84
N PHE A 234 -10.02 14.39 21.73
CA PHE A 234 -11.11 15.15 21.13
C PHE A 234 -12.17 14.17 20.64
N SER A 235 -13.38 14.32 21.18
CA SER A 235 -14.56 13.55 20.79
C SER A 235 -14.82 13.71 19.29
N VAL A 236 -15.03 12.59 18.61
CA VAL A 236 -15.43 12.53 17.20
C VAL A 236 -16.87 13.02 17.07
N GLN A 237 -17.08 14.33 17.15
CA GLN A 237 -18.37 14.94 16.81
C GLN A 237 -18.13 15.94 15.65
N HIS A 238 -18.58 15.48 14.47
CA HIS A 238 -18.44 16.07 13.14
C HIS A 238 -17.00 16.27 12.65
N GLY A 239 -16.37 15.20 12.15
CA GLY A 239 -15.08 15.28 11.47
C GLY A 239 -15.15 16.07 10.15
N ALA A 240 -14.03 16.66 9.75
CA ALA A 240 -13.86 17.30 8.45
C ALA A 240 -14.18 16.30 7.32
N SER A 241 -14.86 16.79 6.28
CA SER A 241 -15.15 16.02 5.06
C SER A 241 -13.85 15.64 4.33
N GLU A 242 -13.91 14.61 3.47
CA GLU A 242 -12.77 14.22 2.64
C GLU A 242 -12.22 15.39 1.80
N HIS A 243 -13.11 16.24 1.27
CA HIS A 243 -12.72 17.44 0.53
C HIS A 243 -11.94 18.44 1.40
N GLN A 244 -12.41 18.68 2.64
CA GLN A 244 -11.72 19.56 3.59
C GLN A 244 -10.36 19.02 4.02
N LEU A 245 -10.25 17.70 4.22
CA LEU A 245 -8.96 17.07 4.55
C LEU A 245 -7.98 17.12 3.38
N LYS A 246 -8.48 16.99 2.15
CA LYS A 246 -7.66 17.16 0.94
C LYS A 246 -7.13 18.60 0.84
N MET A 247 -8.00 19.59 0.99
CA MET A 247 -7.59 21.00 1.00
C MET A 247 -6.57 21.29 2.10
N ALA A 248 -6.78 20.76 3.31
CA ALA A 248 -5.84 20.93 4.41
C ALA A 248 -4.47 20.33 4.10
N ALA A 249 -4.42 19.15 3.49
CA ALA A 249 -3.17 18.53 3.05
C ALA A 249 -2.45 19.38 1.98
N ASP A 250 -3.18 19.95 1.03
CA ASP A 250 -2.61 20.80 -0.02
C ASP A 250 -2.05 22.12 0.56
N ILE A 251 -2.77 22.77 1.50
CA ILE A 251 -2.32 23.97 2.21
C ILE A 251 -1.05 23.68 3.02
N LEU A 252 -1.03 22.57 3.76
CA LEU A 252 0.13 22.16 4.54
C LEU A 252 1.34 21.91 3.62
N ASN A 253 1.16 21.18 2.53
CA ASN A 253 2.23 20.90 1.57
C ASN A 253 2.82 22.20 1.01
N GLN A 254 1.95 23.10 0.56
CA GLN A 254 2.36 24.37 -0.05
C GLN A 254 3.13 25.24 0.96
N ARG A 255 2.60 25.44 2.16
CA ARG A 255 3.24 26.26 3.19
C ARG A 255 4.54 25.63 3.69
N TYR A 256 4.60 24.30 3.78
CA TYR A 256 5.80 23.59 4.18
C TYR A 256 6.92 23.76 3.15
N SER A 257 6.65 23.48 1.87
CA SER A 257 7.63 23.58 0.78
C SER A 257 8.13 25.01 0.51
N GLN A 258 7.44 26.03 1.03
CA GLN A 258 7.90 27.43 0.96
C GLN A 258 8.98 27.75 2.01
N VAL A 259 8.98 27.03 3.13
CA VAL A 259 9.85 27.34 4.29
C VAL A 259 10.98 26.32 4.42
N TYR A 260 10.74 25.09 3.97
CA TYR A 260 11.63 23.97 4.19
C TYR A 260 11.99 23.26 2.89
N ASP A 261 13.28 22.94 2.78
CA ASP A 261 13.82 22.02 1.77
C ASP A 261 14.28 20.72 2.45
N ASP A 262 13.55 19.64 2.17
CA ASP A 262 13.72 18.33 2.80
C ASP A 262 14.54 17.35 1.96
N THR A 263 15.02 17.78 0.80
CA THR A 263 15.66 16.92 -0.19
C THR A 263 16.84 16.12 0.39
N HIS A 264 17.54 16.67 1.38
CA HIS A 264 18.73 16.05 1.99
C HIS A 264 18.52 15.52 3.41
N LEU A 265 17.32 15.62 3.97
CA LEU A 265 17.04 15.17 5.33
C LEU A 265 16.83 13.65 5.39
N SER A 266 17.22 13.04 6.51
CA SER A 266 16.81 11.68 6.83
C SER A 266 15.30 11.61 7.09
N GLU A 267 14.71 10.42 6.95
CA GLU A 267 13.27 10.25 7.18
C GLU A 267 12.84 10.65 8.60
N GLU A 268 13.67 10.40 9.61
CA GLU A 268 13.39 10.81 10.99
C GLU A 268 13.40 12.35 11.15
N GLU A 269 14.34 13.03 10.49
CA GLU A 269 14.42 14.50 10.50
C GLU A 269 13.22 15.12 9.77
N LYS A 270 12.83 14.58 8.61
CA LYS A 270 11.61 15.01 7.90
C LYS A 270 10.37 14.88 8.77
N ILE A 271 10.26 13.78 9.52
CA ILE A 271 9.17 13.54 10.47
C ILE A 271 9.18 14.58 11.59
N LYS A 272 10.33 14.82 12.23
CA LYS A 272 10.44 15.81 13.32
C LYS A 272 10.07 17.20 12.83
N GLN A 273 10.54 17.57 11.65
CA GLN A 273 10.24 18.85 11.03
C GLN A 273 8.77 18.97 10.64
N PHE A 274 8.16 17.89 10.15
CA PHE A 274 6.71 17.80 9.91
C PHE A 274 5.89 18.09 11.17
N VAL A 275 6.23 17.43 12.29
CA VAL A 275 5.51 17.62 13.56
C VAL A 275 5.70 19.04 14.08
N GLY A 276 6.94 19.54 14.06
CA GLY A 276 7.26 20.90 14.51
C GLY A 276 6.58 21.99 13.69
N PHE A 277 6.58 21.87 12.36
CA PHE A 277 5.88 22.79 11.46
C PHE A 277 4.38 22.77 11.71
N SER A 278 3.78 21.58 11.83
CA SER A 278 2.35 21.43 12.07
C SER A 278 1.92 22.10 13.37
N GLN A 279 2.69 21.90 14.45
CA GLN A 279 2.46 22.52 15.75
C GLN A 279 2.58 24.05 15.68
N ALA A 280 3.67 24.56 15.08
CA ALA A 280 3.88 25.99 14.91
C ALA A 280 2.78 26.66 14.07
N LEU A 281 2.24 25.96 13.08
CA LEU A 281 1.15 26.44 12.25
C LEU A 281 -0.16 26.58 13.05
N ILE A 282 -0.47 25.60 13.91
CA ILE A 282 -1.63 25.64 14.82
C ILE A 282 -1.47 26.76 15.84
N ASP A 283 -0.29 26.89 16.45
CA ASP A 283 0.00 27.91 17.47
C ASP A 283 0.02 29.34 16.89
N SER A 284 0.26 29.48 15.58
CA SER A 284 0.26 30.78 14.91
C SER A 284 -1.14 31.40 14.74
N HIS A 285 -2.22 30.62 14.91
CA HIS A 285 -3.60 31.03 14.64
C HIS A 285 -3.82 31.69 13.26
N THR A 286 -2.98 31.36 12.28
CA THR A 286 -3.08 31.87 10.90
C THR A 286 -4.06 31.08 10.04
N LEU A 287 -4.70 30.06 10.61
CA LEU A 287 -5.68 29.20 9.98
C LEU A 287 -7.07 29.53 10.55
N THR A 288 -8.11 29.35 9.74
CA THR A 288 -9.48 29.38 10.26
C THR A 288 -9.71 28.18 11.18
N ALA A 289 -10.64 28.28 12.13
CA ALA A 289 -10.98 27.17 13.05
C ALA A 289 -11.35 25.86 12.31
N SER A 290 -11.93 25.97 11.11
CA SER A 290 -12.23 24.80 10.27
C SER A 290 -10.98 24.17 9.65
N GLU A 291 -9.99 24.98 9.26
CA GLU A 291 -8.71 24.50 8.72
C GLU A 291 -7.85 23.90 9.82
N GLU A 292 -7.77 24.54 11.00
CA GLU A 292 -7.09 23.99 12.18
C GLU A 292 -7.66 22.61 12.54
N LYS A 293 -9.00 22.47 12.59
CA LYS A 293 -9.65 21.18 12.83
C LYS A 293 -9.30 20.14 11.78
N ALA A 294 -9.24 20.53 10.50
CA ALA A 294 -8.89 19.62 9.40
C ALA A 294 -7.41 19.21 9.43
N VAL A 295 -6.50 20.15 9.73
CA VAL A 295 -5.06 19.92 9.92
C VAL A 295 -4.82 18.97 11.09
N MET A 296 -5.44 19.24 12.24
CA MET A 296 -5.39 18.38 13.43
C MET A 296 -5.92 16.98 13.13
N GLN A 297 -7.04 16.87 12.42
CA GLN A 297 -7.58 15.58 12.01
C GLN A 297 -6.66 14.85 11.03
N PHE A 298 -6.02 15.55 10.09
CA PHE A 298 -5.06 14.98 9.15
C PHE A 298 -3.82 14.42 9.87
N ILE A 299 -3.26 15.18 10.81
CA ILE A 299 -2.11 14.75 11.62
C ILE A 299 -2.47 13.53 12.47
N ASN A 300 -3.61 13.57 13.18
CA ASN A 300 -4.09 12.45 14.00
C ASN A 300 -4.33 11.17 13.17
N GLN A 301 -4.76 11.27 11.92
CA GLN A 301 -4.91 10.11 11.04
C GLN A 301 -3.57 9.50 10.57
N ARG A 302 -2.50 10.30 10.58
CA ARG A 302 -1.15 9.89 10.15
C ARG A 302 -0.26 9.48 11.32
N ALA A 303 -0.47 10.06 12.49
CA ALA A 303 0.26 9.79 13.72
C ALA A 303 -0.68 9.85 14.94
N PRO A 304 -1.53 8.84 15.15
CA PRO A 304 -2.57 8.87 16.18
C PRO A 304 -2.07 8.85 17.64
N ASN A 305 -0.75 8.80 17.84
CA ASN A 305 -0.10 8.75 19.15
C ASN A 305 0.86 9.94 19.40
N LEU A 306 0.86 10.95 18.53
CA LEU A 306 1.40 12.27 18.85
C LEU A 306 0.34 13.08 19.60
#